data_AF-A0A8T0WA19-F1
#
_entry.id   AF-A0A8T0WA19-F1
#
_cell.length_a   1.000
_cell.length_b   1.000
_cell.length_c   1.000
_cell.angle_alpha   90.00
_cell.angle_beta   90.00
_cell.angle_gamma   90.00
#
_symmetry.space_group_name_H-M   'P 1'
#
loop_
_entity.id
_entity.type
_entity.pdbx_description
1 polymer ?
#
loop_
_entity_poly.entity_id
_entity_poly.type
_entity_poly.pdbx_seq_one_letter_code
_entity_poly.pdbx_strand_id
1 'polypeptide(L)'
;MELAASCVGYCGADLKALCTEAAIRAFREKYPQVYTSDDKFVIDVDSVSVEKYHFLEAMSTITPAAHRGSIVHSRPLSSVIAPCLKRHLDKIMERISDIFPFLSSVDFSKFSALSYGSSIPLVYRPRLLICGGESVGLDHVGPAVLHELEKFSVHSLGLPSLLSDPSAKTPEEALVHIFGEAKRTTPSILYLPQFHLWWDTAHEQLRAVLLTLLNELPSNLPVLLLGTSSVAFTDLEEECASIFSSRNMYQVDQPSYDDRLRYFNILFESLLSFQTEESRNKSKKQKSAIDLPKAPKVVEGPKVSELKARAEAEQHAVRRMRMCLRDICNRILFNKRFNVFHFPVSEEEVPDYRSVIQKPMDMATVLQRVDSGQYLTRAAFMKDIDLIVSNAKTYNGNDYNGSRIVSRACELRDVVQGMLSQMDPSLVSFCDKIASQGGPLQVMDDEDSSILQAAPVTQLVSGTRISARLRNVQPEVNLSQSYEVLKRQKKSAENEQGMTKDVAVRGERSPEDVDLSKPISPEEAPKEPDSNGTLEEADNSPTEAAEIPARPEPMETDSSEVAATVSTGDDLLGQLEALKQRFMEHTAGYGVPQLERLYSRIMKGVIELTSKESNEDHRRLVVRYLLTFVENSDNF
;
A
#
# COMPACT_ATOMS: atom_id res chain seq x y z
N MET A 1 11.72 -23.45 -10.09
CA MET A 1 12.61 -23.78 -8.96
C MET A 1 13.12 -22.51 -8.29
N GLU A 2 14.16 -21.85 -8.82
CA GLU A 2 14.81 -20.68 -8.17
C GLU A 2 13.84 -19.62 -7.60
N LEU A 3 12.92 -19.07 -8.41
CA LEU A 3 11.97 -18.05 -7.96
C LEU A 3 11.03 -18.55 -6.84
N ALA A 4 10.75 -19.85 -6.74
CA ALA A 4 9.95 -20.37 -5.63
C ALA A 4 10.75 -20.40 -4.33
N ALA A 5 12.05 -20.73 -4.39
CA ALA A 5 12.95 -20.70 -3.24
C ALA A 5 13.24 -19.28 -2.74
N SER A 6 13.06 -18.23 -3.57
CA SER A 6 13.18 -16.84 -3.14
C SER A 6 11.87 -16.23 -2.62
N CYS A 7 10.70 -16.82 -2.95
CA CYS A 7 9.38 -16.31 -2.54
C CYS A 7 8.89 -16.89 -1.19
N VAL A 8 9.80 -17.07 -0.24
CA VAL A 8 9.51 -17.46 1.17
C VAL A 8 8.47 -16.52 1.78
N GLY A 9 7.44 -17.07 2.44
CA GLY A 9 6.39 -16.27 3.08
C GLY A 9 5.43 -15.47 2.16
N TYR A 10 5.53 -15.60 0.82
CA TYR A 10 4.56 -14.99 -0.11
C TYR A 10 3.26 -15.79 -0.14
N CYS A 11 2.11 -15.15 0.12
CA CYS A 11 0.82 -15.79 -0.09
C CYS A 11 0.42 -15.75 -1.58
N GLY A 12 -0.61 -16.52 -1.98
CA GLY A 12 -1.09 -16.55 -3.37
C GLY A 12 -1.52 -15.18 -3.94
N ALA A 13 -1.93 -14.23 -3.08
CA ALA A 13 -2.20 -12.85 -3.49
C ALA A 13 -0.91 -12.04 -3.74
N ASP A 14 0.14 -12.26 -2.94
CA ASP A 14 1.44 -11.62 -3.14
C ASP A 14 2.16 -12.17 -4.37
N LEU A 15 2.08 -13.48 -4.62
CA LEU A 15 2.60 -14.10 -5.85
C LEU A 15 1.90 -13.55 -7.09
N LYS A 16 0.57 -13.33 -7.03
CA LYS A 16 -0.18 -12.64 -8.08
C LYS A 16 0.31 -11.21 -8.28
N ALA A 17 0.50 -10.45 -7.19
CA ALA A 17 1.01 -9.08 -7.22
C ALA A 17 2.42 -9.01 -7.85
N LEU A 18 3.30 -9.95 -7.47
CA LEU A 18 4.67 -10.08 -7.98
C LEU A 18 4.68 -10.32 -9.49
N CYS A 19 3.86 -11.25 -9.98
CA CYS A 19 3.70 -11.50 -11.42
C CYS A 19 3.16 -10.26 -12.16
N THR A 20 2.20 -9.52 -11.59
CA THR A 20 1.69 -8.30 -12.23
C THR A 20 2.72 -7.17 -12.25
N GLU A 21 3.51 -6.97 -11.19
CA GLU A 21 4.50 -5.89 -11.15
C GLU A 21 5.73 -6.22 -12.01
N ALA A 22 6.16 -7.48 -12.09
CA ALA A 22 7.20 -7.92 -13.04
C ALA A 22 6.77 -7.71 -14.50
N ALA A 23 5.50 -8.00 -14.84
CA ALA A 23 4.94 -7.72 -16.15
C ALA A 23 4.82 -6.21 -16.44
N ILE A 24 4.41 -5.41 -15.45
CA ILE A 24 4.37 -3.94 -15.57
C ILE A 24 5.78 -3.36 -15.76
N ARG A 25 6.81 -3.91 -15.12
CA ARG A 25 8.22 -3.51 -15.33
C ARG A 25 8.71 -3.82 -16.74
N ALA A 26 8.50 -5.04 -17.24
CA ALA A 26 8.85 -5.38 -18.63
C ALA A 26 8.13 -4.49 -19.65
N PHE A 27 6.87 -4.16 -19.38
CA PHE A 27 6.10 -3.22 -20.19
C PHE A 27 6.63 -1.77 -20.10
N ARG A 28 7.02 -1.28 -18.92
CA ARG A 28 7.64 0.05 -18.71
C ARG A 28 8.99 0.18 -19.41
N GLU A 29 9.86 -0.84 -19.34
CA GLU A 29 11.16 -0.82 -20.04
C GLU A 29 10.95 -0.76 -21.56
N LYS A 30 10.01 -1.55 -22.10
CA LYS A 30 9.79 -1.60 -23.55
C LYS A 30 9.02 -0.40 -24.10
N TYR A 31 8.03 0.10 -23.37
CA TYR A 31 7.09 1.13 -23.84
C TYR A 31 6.94 2.31 -22.87
N PRO A 32 8.04 3.05 -22.55
CA PRO A 32 8.00 4.19 -21.63
C PRO A 32 7.08 5.32 -22.11
N GLN A 33 6.91 5.48 -23.43
CA GLN A 33 6.06 6.51 -24.06
C GLN A 33 4.59 6.47 -23.60
N VAL A 34 4.09 5.30 -23.22
CA VAL A 34 2.72 5.06 -22.72
C VAL A 34 2.49 5.69 -21.33
N TYR A 35 3.57 6.00 -20.60
CA TYR A 35 3.52 6.65 -19.29
C TYR A 35 3.85 8.15 -19.35
N THR A 36 4.50 8.63 -20.41
CA THR A 36 4.91 10.03 -20.56
C THR A 36 3.92 10.90 -21.36
N SER A 37 2.86 10.32 -21.92
CA SER A 37 1.89 11.06 -22.74
C SER A 37 0.46 10.47 -22.68
N ASP A 38 -0.54 11.28 -23.04
CA ASP A 38 -1.97 10.91 -23.02
C ASP A 38 -2.51 10.41 -24.38
N ASP A 39 -1.70 10.40 -25.44
CA ASP A 39 -2.11 9.82 -26.73
C ASP A 39 -2.17 8.28 -26.65
N LYS A 40 -3.11 7.68 -27.37
CA LYS A 40 -3.15 6.22 -27.58
C LYS A 40 -2.10 5.83 -28.62
N PHE A 41 -1.30 4.80 -28.35
CA PHE A 41 -0.33 4.22 -29.28
C PHE A 41 -0.78 2.81 -29.72
N VAL A 42 -0.33 2.37 -30.90
CA VAL A 42 -0.41 0.95 -31.28
C VAL A 42 0.70 0.21 -30.54
N ILE A 43 0.34 -0.87 -29.82
CA ILE A 43 1.22 -1.62 -28.95
C ILE A 43 1.21 -3.09 -29.38
N ASP A 44 2.40 -3.66 -29.59
CA ASP A 44 2.59 -5.09 -29.85
C ASP A 44 2.82 -5.84 -28.52
N VAL A 45 1.79 -6.56 -28.08
CA VAL A 45 1.76 -7.26 -26.78
C VAL A 45 2.64 -8.51 -26.77
N ASP A 46 2.64 -9.28 -27.86
CA ASP A 46 3.39 -10.54 -27.97
C ASP A 46 4.90 -10.30 -27.90
N SER A 47 5.32 -9.08 -28.20
CA SER A 47 6.71 -8.65 -28.14
C SER A 47 7.25 -8.34 -26.72
N VAL A 48 6.42 -8.38 -25.66
CA VAL A 48 6.83 -8.05 -24.28
C VAL A 48 7.26 -9.30 -23.51
N SER A 49 8.58 -9.52 -23.41
CA SER A 49 9.19 -10.67 -22.71
C SER A 49 9.57 -10.37 -21.26
N VAL A 50 8.99 -11.08 -20.29
CA VAL A 50 9.31 -10.92 -18.86
C VAL A 50 10.53 -11.77 -18.46
N GLU A 51 11.72 -11.17 -18.52
CA GLU A 51 12.98 -11.77 -18.04
C GLU A 51 13.10 -11.80 -16.49
N LYS A 52 14.04 -12.63 -15.98
CA LYS A 52 14.29 -12.88 -14.54
C LYS A 52 14.54 -11.61 -13.71
N TYR A 53 15.21 -10.59 -14.25
CA TYR A 53 15.53 -9.38 -13.48
C TYR A 53 14.28 -8.56 -13.10
N HIS A 54 13.24 -8.55 -13.93
CA HIS A 54 11.96 -7.89 -13.60
C HIS A 54 11.32 -8.47 -12.34
N PHE A 55 11.47 -9.78 -12.11
CA PHE A 55 11.02 -10.41 -10.87
C PHE A 55 11.87 -10.01 -9.67
N LEU A 56 13.20 -9.93 -9.81
CA LEU A 56 14.11 -9.49 -8.74
C LEU A 56 13.81 -8.04 -8.32
N GLU A 57 13.55 -7.14 -9.26
CA GLU A 57 13.12 -5.78 -8.95
C GLU A 57 11.69 -5.70 -8.38
N ALA A 58 10.77 -6.55 -8.84
CA ALA A 58 9.43 -6.60 -8.27
C ALA A 58 9.47 -7.09 -6.81
N MET A 59 10.35 -8.05 -6.48
CA MET A 59 10.60 -8.53 -5.12
C MET A 59 11.19 -7.47 -4.20
N SER A 60 11.98 -6.50 -4.70
CA SER A 60 12.46 -5.38 -3.87
C SER A 60 11.38 -4.31 -3.61
N THR A 61 10.25 -4.38 -4.31
CA THR A 61 9.12 -3.44 -4.18
C THR A 61 7.96 -4.03 -3.36
N ILE A 62 7.78 -5.36 -3.40
CA ILE A 62 6.64 -6.06 -2.78
C ILE A 62 7.09 -6.75 -1.49
N THR A 63 6.60 -6.26 -0.34
CA THR A 63 6.73 -6.97 0.94
C THR A 63 5.73 -8.14 1.00
N PRO A 64 6.11 -9.36 1.42
CA PRO A 64 5.17 -10.48 1.58
C PRO A 64 4.14 -10.20 2.68
N ALA A 65 2.90 -10.69 2.56
CA ALA A 65 1.86 -10.46 3.56
C ALA A 65 2.26 -10.94 4.97
N ALA A 66 2.96 -12.08 5.07
CA ALA A 66 3.49 -12.60 6.33
C ALA A 66 4.49 -11.64 7.02
N HIS A 67 5.12 -10.75 6.25
CA HIS A 67 6.13 -9.80 6.73
C HIS A 67 5.52 -8.43 7.09
N ARG A 68 4.21 -8.21 6.88
CA ARG A 68 3.55 -6.89 7.06
C ARG A 68 3.02 -6.62 8.48
N GLY A 69 3.04 -7.61 9.38
CA GLY A 69 2.42 -7.48 10.71
C GLY A 69 2.90 -8.44 11.79
N SER A 70 3.97 -9.20 11.57
CA SER A 70 4.57 -10.08 12.58
C SER A 70 6.09 -10.20 12.38
N ILE A 71 6.82 -10.61 13.43
CA ILE A 71 8.27 -10.80 13.37
C ILE A 71 8.56 -12.09 12.58
N VAL A 72 9.21 -11.94 11.43
CA VAL A 72 9.57 -13.07 10.57
C VAL A 72 10.75 -13.83 11.18
N HIS A 73 10.41 -14.95 11.85
CA HIS A 73 11.36 -15.83 12.51
C HIS A 73 11.99 -16.89 11.60
N SER A 74 11.36 -17.26 10.47
CA SER A 74 11.93 -18.17 9.46
C SER A 74 12.73 -17.39 8.41
N ARG A 75 14.02 -17.70 8.23
CA ARG A 75 14.89 -17.04 7.22
C ARG A 75 15.93 -18.02 6.68
N PRO A 76 16.17 -18.08 5.36
CA PRO A 76 17.26 -18.89 4.81
C PRO A 76 18.62 -18.41 5.31
N LEU A 77 19.55 -19.36 5.44
CA LEU A 77 20.93 -19.08 5.83
C LEU A 77 21.63 -18.24 4.74
N SER A 78 22.16 -17.08 5.10
CA SER A 78 22.85 -16.18 4.17
C SER A 78 24.01 -16.87 3.46
N SER A 79 24.14 -16.70 2.15
CA SER A 79 25.18 -17.34 1.32
C SER A 79 26.61 -16.98 1.75
N VAL A 80 26.78 -15.85 2.43
CA VAL A 80 28.05 -15.39 3.00
C VAL A 80 28.50 -16.31 4.15
N ILE A 81 27.61 -16.61 5.09
CA ILE A 81 27.89 -17.40 6.32
C ILE A 81 27.58 -18.89 6.18
N ALA A 82 26.88 -19.29 5.12
CA ALA A 82 26.55 -20.67 4.82
C ALA A 82 27.75 -21.64 4.87
N PRO A 83 28.98 -21.28 4.43
CA PRO A 83 30.14 -22.16 4.55
C PRO A 83 30.48 -22.53 6.00
N CYS A 84 30.22 -21.64 6.96
CA CYS A 84 30.50 -21.85 8.38
C CYS A 84 29.38 -22.59 9.11
N LEU A 85 28.12 -22.23 8.84
CA LEU A 85 26.98 -22.67 9.65
C LEU A 85 26.19 -23.85 9.05
N LYS A 86 26.34 -24.15 7.75
CA LYS A 86 25.57 -25.25 7.12
C LYS A 86 25.83 -26.61 7.79
N ARG A 87 27.07 -26.90 8.20
CA ARG A 87 27.44 -28.12 8.95
C ARG A 87 26.61 -28.30 10.23
N HIS A 88 26.24 -27.20 10.89
CA HIS A 88 25.44 -27.23 12.10
C HIS A 88 23.94 -27.35 11.77
N LEU A 89 23.46 -26.63 10.74
CA LEU A 89 22.09 -26.78 10.23
C LEU A 89 21.78 -28.23 9.83
N ASP A 90 22.64 -28.86 9.03
CA ASP A 90 22.46 -30.24 8.55
C ASP A 90 22.35 -31.23 9.74
N LYS A 91 23.23 -31.10 10.75
CA LYS A 91 23.23 -31.92 11.99
C LYS A 91 22.05 -31.64 12.92
N ILE A 92 21.51 -30.42 12.90
CA ILE A 92 20.30 -30.08 13.66
C ILE A 92 19.08 -30.71 12.97
N MET A 93 18.99 -30.64 11.65
CA MET A 93 17.89 -31.25 10.88
C MET A 93 17.89 -32.79 11.00
N GLU A 94 19.07 -33.43 11.04
CA GLU A 94 19.23 -34.85 11.37
C GLU A 94 18.57 -35.19 12.73
N ARG A 95 18.94 -34.48 13.80
CA ARG A 95 18.36 -34.65 15.14
C ARG A 95 16.88 -34.32 15.23
N ILE A 96 16.41 -33.33 14.47
CA ILE A 96 14.98 -33.02 14.37
C ILE A 96 14.24 -34.19 13.71
N SER A 97 14.81 -34.84 12.69
CA SER A 97 14.16 -36.00 12.05
C SER A 97 14.03 -37.23 12.97
N ASP A 98 14.97 -37.43 13.90
CA ASP A 98 14.90 -38.47 14.95
C ASP A 98 13.80 -38.19 15.99
N ILE A 99 13.63 -36.92 16.38
CA ILE A 99 12.75 -36.49 17.49
C ILE A 99 11.33 -36.16 16.99
N PHE A 100 11.22 -35.70 15.75
CA PHE A 100 10.02 -35.18 15.11
C PHE A 100 9.94 -35.73 13.66
N PRO A 101 9.20 -36.82 13.41
CA PRO A 101 9.18 -37.53 12.13
C PRO A 101 8.65 -36.70 10.95
N PHE A 102 9.56 -35.94 10.34
CA PHE A 102 9.35 -35.33 9.04
C PHE A 102 9.38 -36.43 7.97
N LEU A 103 8.36 -36.48 7.11
CA LEU A 103 8.34 -37.41 5.99
C LEU A 103 9.42 -37.06 4.95
N SER A 104 10.58 -37.66 5.11
CA SER A 104 11.46 -38.00 3.99
C SER A 104 10.75 -39.04 3.12
N SER A 105 9.87 -38.55 2.23
CA SER A 105 9.33 -39.14 0.99
C SER A 105 8.86 -40.61 0.93
N VAL A 106 8.88 -41.38 2.03
CA VAL A 106 8.71 -42.85 2.02
C VAL A 106 7.44 -43.22 2.78
N ASP A 107 6.37 -43.43 2.02
CA ASP A 107 5.30 -44.40 2.29
C ASP A 107 5.01 -44.74 3.77
N PHE A 108 4.17 -43.93 4.42
CA PHE A 108 3.55 -44.30 5.72
C PHE A 108 2.91 -45.71 5.69
N SER A 109 2.43 -46.12 4.51
CA SER A 109 1.86 -47.44 4.22
C SER A 109 2.83 -48.62 4.40
N LYS A 110 4.15 -48.41 4.36
CA LYS A 110 5.14 -49.47 4.59
C LYS A 110 5.39 -49.75 6.07
N PHE A 111 5.32 -48.74 6.93
CA PHE A 111 5.49 -48.91 8.38
C PHE A 111 4.28 -49.59 9.06
N SER A 112 3.10 -49.54 8.44
CA SER A 112 1.91 -50.27 8.92
C SER A 112 2.11 -51.79 8.98
N ALA A 113 3.09 -52.36 8.25
CA ALA A 113 3.31 -53.79 8.15
C ALA A 113 4.07 -54.43 9.34
N LEU A 114 4.62 -53.64 10.27
CA LEU A 114 5.45 -54.12 11.39
C LEU A 114 4.80 -53.98 12.77
N SER A 115 3.51 -53.63 12.84
CA SER A 115 2.86 -53.23 14.09
C SER A 115 2.19 -54.40 14.83
N TYR A 116 2.80 -54.88 15.92
CA TYR A 116 2.08 -55.60 16.97
C TYR A 116 1.26 -54.58 17.79
N GLY A 117 -0.02 -54.43 17.47
CA GLY A 117 -0.92 -53.45 18.10
C GLY A 117 -1.03 -52.12 17.34
N SER A 118 -1.96 -51.27 17.76
CA SER A 118 -2.32 -50.03 17.07
C SER A 118 -1.23 -48.95 17.22
N SER A 119 -0.66 -48.55 16.08
CA SER A 119 0.09 -47.28 15.89
C SER A 119 0.97 -46.85 17.06
N ILE A 120 2.18 -47.42 17.14
CA ILE A 120 3.23 -46.90 18.03
C ILE A 120 3.40 -45.39 17.74
N PRO A 121 3.29 -44.50 18.73
CA PRO A 121 3.47 -43.08 18.50
C PRO A 121 4.95 -42.81 18.18
N LEU A 122 5.25 -42.42 16.93
CA LEU A 122 6.60 -42.07 16.50
C LEU A 122 7.09 -40.73 17.09
N VAL A 123 6.29 -40.11 17.98
CA VAL A 123 6.56 -38.84 18.66
C VAL A 123 6.32 -39.04 20.15
N TYR A 124 7.27 -38.60 20.98
CA TYR A 124 7.08 -38.46 22.43
C TYR A 124 7.62 -37.11 22.90
N ARG A 125 6.72 -36.16 23.21
CA ARG A 125 7.02 -34.78 23.68
C ARG A 125 8.28 -34.17 23.03
N PRO A 126 8.25 -33.84 21.73
CA PRO A 126 9.43 -33.42 21.00
C PRO A 126 9.85 -32.01 21.46
N ARG A 127 11.00 -31.92 22.12
CA ARG A 127 11.63 -30.68 22.59
C ARG A 127 13.10 -30.68 22.17
N LEU A 128 13.63 -29.55 21.71
CA LEU A 128 15.02 -29.35 21.27
C LEU A 128 15.51 -27.96 21.69
N LEU A 129 16.69 -27.89 22.32
CA LEU A 129 17.36 -26.62 22.64
C LEU A 129 18.69 -26.51 21.88
N ILE A 130 18.86 -25.40 21.16
CA ILE A 130 20.10 -25.04 20.47
C ILE A 130 20.86 -24.02 21.33
N CYS A 131 22.00 -24.42 21.88
CA CYS A 131 22.91 -23.56 22.65
C CYS A 131 24.09 -23.12 21.79
N GLY A 132 24.59 -21.90 21.97
CA GLY A 132 25.85 -21.47 21.36
C GLY A 132 26.19 -20.02 21.69
N GLY A 133 27.44 -19.78 22.10
CA GLY A 133 27.90 -18.45 22.55
C GLY A 133 27.66 -17.33 21.53
N GLU A 134 27.60 -16.09 22.01
CA GLU A 134 27.23 -14.90 21.22
C GLU A 134 28.03 -14.76 19.90
N SER A 135 29.31 -15.15 19.89
CA SER A 135 30.17 -15.09 18.71
C SER A 135 29.89 -16.18 17.65
N VAL A 136 29.05 -17.17 17.95
CA VAL A 136 28.84 -18.35 17.08
C VAL A 136 27.83 -18.09 15.96
N GLY A 137 26.97 -17.06 16.07
CA GLY A 137 25.97 -16.75 15.03
C GLY A 137 24.66 -17.54 15.15
N LEU A 138 24.26 -17.86 16.39
CA LEU A 138 23.00 -18.54 16.72
C LEU A 138 21.76 -17.87 16.11
N ASP A 139 21.78 -16.53 16.01
CA ASP A 139 20.74 -15.69 15.40
C ASP A 139 20.47 -16.02 13.92
N HIS A 140 21.41 -16.68 13.23
CA HIS A 140 21.22 -17.17 11.86
C HIS A 140 20.78 -18.65 11.83
N VAL A 141 21.26 -19.47 12.77
CA VAL A 141 20.96 -20.91 12.82
C VAL A 141 19.50 -21.17 13.19
N GLY A 142 18.97 -20.48 14.21
CA GLY A 142 17.56 -20.64 14.63
C GLY A 142 16.57 -20.36 13.49
N PRO A 143 16.66 -19.19 12.82
CA PRO A 143 15.83 -18.88 11.65
C PRO A 143 16.01 -19.81 10.45
N ALA A 144 17.22 -20.34 10.21
CA ALA A 144 17.46 -21.29 9.14
C ALA A 144 16.76 -22.64 9.40
N VAL A 145 16.79 -23.14 10.64
CA VAL A 145 16.03 -24.33 11.06
C VAL A 145 14.53 -24.11 10.87
N LEU A 146 14.01 -22.93 11.24
CA LEU A 146 12.59 -22.59 11.04
C LEU A 146 12.21 -22.44 9.56
N HIS A 147 13.15 -22.11 8.67
CA HIS A 147 12.89 -22.04 7.22
C HIS A 147 12.83 -23.41 6.56
N GLU A 148 13.75 -24.34 6.88
CA GLU A 148 13.65 -25.73 6.41
C GLU A 148 12.35 -26.42 6.89
N LEU A 149 11.77 -25.90 7.98
CA LEU A 149 10.51 -26.34 8.58
C LEU A 149 9.28 -25.50 8.19
N GLU A 150 9.35 -24.65 7.16
CA GLU A 150 8.25 -23.77 6.67
C GLU A 150 6.95 -24.52 6.30
N LYS A 151 6.99 -25.85 6.18
CA LYS A 151 5.80 -26.71 5.98
C LYS A 151 4.89 -26.81 7.22
N PHE A 152 5.32 -26.30 8.38
CA PHE A 152 4.58 -26.34 9.64
C PHE A 152 4.25 -24.93 10.14
N SER A 153 3.15 -24.78 10.89
CA SER A 153 2.83 -23.52 11.54
C SER A 153 3.83 -23.25 12.68
N VAL A 154 4.62 -22.19 12.54
CA VAL A 154 5.56 -21.72 13.57
C VAL A 154 4.87 -20.66 14.45
N HIS A 155 4.84 -20.93 15.74
CA HIS A 155 4.23 -20.09 16.77
C HIS A 155 5.32 -19.55 17.70
N SER A 156 5.52 -18.23 17.74
CA SER A 156 6.59 -17.61 18.52
C SER A 156 6.14 -17.29 19.94
N LEU A 157 6.89 -17.78 20.93
CA LEU A 157 6.64 -17.56 22.37
C LEU A 157 7.50 -16.44 22.96
N GLY A 158 8.31 -15.75 22.15
CA GLY A 158 9.15 -14.64 22.62
C GLY A 158 8.31 -13.50 23.21
N LEU A 159 8.81 -12.84 24.26
CA LEU A 159 8.09 -11.76 24.95
C LEU A 159 7.53 -10.66 24.01
N PRO A 160 8.23 -10.21 22.95
CA PRO A 160 7.65 -9.25 21.99
C PRO A 160 6.39 -9.79 21.29
N SER A 161 6.30 -11.10 21.05
CA SER A 161 5.12 -11.73 20.44
C SER A 161 3.96 -11.74 21.43
N LEU A 162 4.19 -12.18 22.67
CA LEU A 162 3.18 -12.22 23.75
C LEU A 162 2.63 -10.82 24.08
N LEU A 163 3.47 -9.79 24.04
CA LEU A 163 3.07 -8.39 24.28
C LEU A 163 2.45 -7.71 23.06
N SER A 164 2.52 -8.32 21.87
CA SER A 164 1.95 -7.79 20.63
C SER A 164 0.57 -8.34 20.27
N ASP A 165 0.09 -9.37 20.97
CA ASP A 165 -1.21 -10.01 20.71
C ASP A 165 -2.37 -9.05 21.05
N PRO A 166 -3.14 -8.56 20.06
CA PRO A 166 -4.26 -7.64 20.32
C PRO A 166 -5.49 -8.33 20.93
N SER A 167 -5.49 -9.66 21.05
CA SER A 167 -6.59 -10.44 21.63
C SER A 167 -6.45 -10.66 23.15
N ALA A 168 -5.25 -10.48 23.70
CA ALA A 168 -4.93 -10.74 25.10
C ALA A 168 -4.71 -9.45 25.89
N LYS A 169 -4.98 -9.49 27.20
CA LYS A 169 -4.75 -8.39 28.14
C LYS A 169 -3.52 -8.59 29.02
N THR A 170 -3.04 -9.82 29.13
CA THR A 170 -1.83 -10.20 29.89
C THR A 170 -1.01 -11.21 29.08
N PRO A 171 0.32 -11.30 29.28
CA PRO A 171 1.16 -12.24 28.53
C PRO A 171 0.82 -13.71 28.84
N GLU A 172 0.21 -14.02 29.98
CA GLU A 172 -0.29 -15.36 30.32
C GLU A 172 -1.51 -15.74 29.47
N GLU A 173 -2.43 -14.79 29.22
CA GLU A 173 -3.59 -14.99 28.34
C GLU A 173 -3.14 -15.22 26.88
N ALA A 174 -2.17 -14.42 26.39
CA ALA A 174 -1.54 -14.61 25.09
C ALA A 174 -0.85 -15.99 24.99
N LEU A 175 -0.15 -16.42 26.04
CA LEU A 175 0.50 -17.73 26.08
C LEU A 175 -0.51 -18.88 25.99
N VAL A 176 -1.65 -18.79 26.67
CA VAL A 176 -2.77 -19.75 26.55
C VAL A 176 -3.36 -19.73 25.13
N HIS A 177 -3.56 -18.55 24.53
CA HIS A 177 -4.05 -18.43 23.15
C HIS A 177 -3.12 -19.12 22.14
N ILE A 178 -1.81 -18.88 22.22
CA ILE A 178 -0.82 -19.47 21.31
C ILE A 178 -0.74 -20.99 21.49
N PHE A 179 -0.73 -21.51 22.72
CA PHE A 179 -0.81 -22.96 22.95
C PHE A 179 -2.13 -23.55 22.45
N GLY A 180 -3.24 -22.81 22.55
CA GLY A 180 -4.53 -23.16 21.97
C GLY A 180 -4.54 -23.14 20.44
N GLU A 181 -3.68 -22.37 19.78
CA GLU A 181 -3.50 -22.41 18.32
C GLU A 181 -2.55 -23.52 17.87
N ALA A 182 -1.42 -23.72 18.54
CA ALA A 182 -0.53 -24.86 18.30
C ALA A 182 -1.30 -26.20 18.43
N LYS A 183 -2.10 -26.36 19.49
CA LYS A 183 -3.01 -27.53 19.68
C LYS A 183 -4.03 -27.70 18.53
N ARG A 184 -4.40 -26.64 17.79
CA ARG A 184 -5.31 -26.67 16.61
C ARG A 184 -4.60 -26.88 15.27
N THR A 185 -3.33 -26.50 15.17
CA THR A 185 -2.56 -26.42 13.92
C THR A 185 -1.53 -27.55 13.76
N THR A 186 -1.64 -28.61 14.58
CA THR A 186 -0.72 -29.76 14.54
C THR A 186 -0.67 -30.45 13.17
N PRO A 187 0.51 -30.82 12.65
CA PRO A 187 1.85 -30.67 13.25
C PRO A 187 2.37 -29.22 13.24
N SER A 188 2.83 -28.74 14.41
CA SER A 188 3.20 -27.33 14.64
C SER A 188 4.50 -27.19 15.44
N ILE A 189 5.07 -25.98 15.43
CA ILE A 189 6.31 -25.66 16.15
C ILE A 189 6.05 -24.50 17.12
N LEU A 190 6.47 -24.65 18.38
CA LEU A 190 6.54 -23.60 19.39
C LEU A 190 7.99 -23.12 19.48
N TYR A 191 8.26 -21.84 19.19
CA TYR A 191 9.61 -21.28 19.14
C TYR A 191 9.89 -20.32 20.31
N LEU A 192 10.94 -20.61 21.09
CA LEU A 192 11.45 -19.77 22.19
C LEU A 192 12.81 -19.16 21.80
N PRO A 193 12.84 -17.93 21.25
CA PRO A 193 14.10 -17.23 20.99
C PRO A 193 14.77 -16.80 22.29
N GLN A 194 16.09 -17.00 22.40
CA GLN A 194 16.93 -16.54 23.52
C GLN A 194 16.34 -16.92 24.91
N PHE A 195 16.09 -18.23 25.07
CA PHE A 195 15.34 -18.84 26.17
C PHE A 195 15.82 -18.44 27.58
N HIS A 196 17.13 -18.29 27.81
CA HIS A 196 17.66 -17.80 29.09
C HIS A 196 17.17 -16.36 29.39
N LEU A 197 17.37 -15.40 28.47
CA LEU A 197 16.83 -14.03 28.63
C LEU A 197 15.31 -14.04 28.77
N TRP A 198 14.60 -14.90 28.03
CA TRP A 198 13.15 -15.08 28.19
C TRP A 198 12.79 -15.53 29.61
N TRP A 199 13.53 -16.50 30.16
CA TRP A 199 13.33 -17.01 31.52
C TRP A 199 13.61 -15.92 32.55
N ASP A 200 14.81 -15.34 32.51
CA ASP A 200 15.28 -14.28 33.42
C ASP A 200 14.29 -13.12 33.51
N THR A 201 13.76 -12.67 32.37
CA THR A 201 12.83 -11.53 32.28
C THR A 201 11.36 -11.89 32.47
N ALA A 202 10.96 -13.16 32.34
CA ALA A 202 9.60 -13.60 32.61
C ALA A 202 9.32 -13.65 34.12
N HIS A 203 8.19 -13.08 34.54
CA HIS A 203 7.70 -13.18 35.92
C HIS A 203 7.33 -14.63 36.29
N GLU A 204 7.40 -14.95 37.58
CA GLU A 204 7.16 -16.28 38.15
C GLU A 204 5.82 -16.90 37.69
N GLN A 205 4.76 -16.09 37.61
CA GLN A 205 3.44 -16.51 37.14
C GLN A 205 3.48 -16.98 35.67
N LEU A 206 4.17 -16.26 34.79
CA LEU A 206 4.32 -16.60 33.38
C LEU A 206 5.16 -17.87 33.19
N ARG A 207 6.22 -18.05 33.99
CA ARG A 207 7.02 -19.29 34.03
C ARG A 207 6.15 -20.48 34.46
N ALA A 208 5.34 -20.33 35.51
CA ALA A 208 4.44 -21.36 36.01
C ALA A 208 3.33 -21.74 35.01
N VAL A 209 2.76 -20.76 34.29
CA VAL A 209 1.79 -21.01 33.21
C VAL A 209 2.44 -21.76 32.04
N LEU A 210 3.65 -21.39 31.62
CA LEU A 210 4.40 -22.12 30.59
C LEU A 210 4.64 -23.58 30.99
N LEU A 211 5.13 -23.82 32.22
CA LEU A 211 5.36 -25.17 32.75
C LEU A 211 4.06 -25.99 32.81
N THR A 212 2.94 -25.37 33.21
CA THR A 212 1.63 -26.02 33.26
C THR A 212 1.18 -26.43 31.86
N LEU A 213 1.17 -25.51 30.89
CA LEU A 213 0.78 -25.77 29.50
C LEU A 213 1.67 -26.82 28.82
N LEU A 214 2.99 -26.79 29.07
CA LEU A 214 3.94 -27.80 28.58
C LEU A 214 3.75 -29.20 29.21
N ASN A 215 3.13 -29.28 30.39
CA ASN A 215 2.79 -30.53 31.07
C ASN A 215 1.39 -31.04 30.72
N GLU A 216 0.46 -30.18 30.29
CA GLU A 216 -0.82 -30.58 29.71
C GLU A 216 -0.69 -31.21 28.32
N LEU A 217 0.35 -30.89 27.54
CA LEU A 217 0.51 -31.39 26.18
C LEU A 217 0.53 -32.95 26.15
N PRO A 218 -0.40 -33.61 25.43
CA PRO A 218 -0.41 -35.06 25.29
C PRO A 218 0.92 -35.57 24.73
N SER A 219 1.41 -36.71 25.24
CA SER A 219 2.74 -37.20 24.90
C SER A 219 2.91 -37.53 23.41
N ASN A 220 1.84 -37.97 22.76
CA ASN A 220 1.76 -38.34 21.34
C ASN A 220 1.45 -37.16 20.39
N LEU A 221 1.35 -35.92 20.88
CA LEU A 221 0.99 -34.77 20.05
C LEU A 221 2.22 -34.23 19.29
N PRO A 222 2.16 -34.05 17.95
CA PRO A 222 3.28 -33.53 17.17
C PRO A 222 3.38 -31.99 17.27
N VAL A 223 3.81 -31.52 18.44
CA VAL A 223 4.14 -30.11 18.72
C VAL A 223 5.60 -30.03 19.15
N LEU A 224 6.49 -29.58 18.25
CA LEU A 224 7.91 -29.41 18.52
C LEU A 224 8.16 -28.13 19.32
N LEU A 225 8.74 -28.22 20.51
CA LEU A 225 9.30 -27.07 21.23
C LEU A 225 10.75 -26.85 20.79
N LEU A 226 11.04 -25.73 20.12
CA LEU A 226 12.37 -25.35 19.68
C LEU A 226 12.84 -24.10 20.46
N GLY A 227 13.91 -24.23 21.23
CA GLY A 227 14.56 -23.12 21.92
C GLY A 227 15.92 -22.74 21.32
N THR A 228 16.32 -21.48 21.46
CA THR A 228 17.71 -21.02 21.25
C THR A 228 18.24 -20.35 22.52
N SER A 229 19.52 -20.52 22.87
CA SER A 229 20.16 -19.88 24.04
C SER A 229 21.61 -19.50 23.78
N SER A 230 22.06 -18.30 24.17
CA SER A 230 23.48 -17.94 24.06
C SER A 230 24.36 -18.58 25.13
N VAL A 231 23.75 -18.99 26.26
CA VAL A 231 24.41 -19.59 27.41
C VAL A 231 24.65 -21.10 27.20
N ALA A 232 25.79 -21.60 27.69
CA ALA A 232 26.18 -23.00 27.62
C ALA A 232 25.35 -23.87 28.59
N PHE A 233 25.25 -25.18 28.31
CA PHE A 233 24.43 -26.09 29.13
C PHE A 233 24.88 -26.19 30.60
N THR A 234 26.18 -26.04 30.87
CA THR A 234 26.74 -26.07 32.23
C THR A 234 26.28 -24.93 33.13
N ASP A 235 25.80 -23.84 32.52
CA ASP A 235 25.59 -22.55 33.19
C ASP A 235 24.09 -22.17 33.21
N LEU A 236 23.21 -23.06 32.73
CA LEU A 236 21.76 -22.93 32.81
C LEU A 236 21.22 -23.46 34.15
N GLU A 237 20.23 -22.78 34.73
CA GLU A 237 19.58 -23.17 35.98
C GLU A 237 18.94 -24.59 35.90
N GLU A 238 18.88 -25.31 37.03
CA GLU A 238 18.27 -26.65 37.08
C GLU A 238 16.80 -26.66 36.62
N GLU A 239 16.06 -25.57 36.86
CA GLU A 239 14.69 -25.40 36.35
C GLU A 239 14.63 -25.31 34.82
N CYS A 240 15.58 -24.59 34.20
CA CYS A 240 15.72 -24.53 32.74
C CYS A 240 16.04 -25.92 32.15
N ALA A 241 16.93 -26.68 32.81
CA ALA A 241 17.26 -28.05 32.41
C ALA A 241 16.06 -29.03 32.55
N SER A 242 15.06 -28.72 33.39
CA SER A 242 13.85 -29.55 33.51
C SER A 242 12.95 -29.51 32.26
N ILE A 243 13.00 -28.41 31.48
CA ILE A 243 12.18 -28.25 30.28
C ILE A 243 12.76 -29.02 29.10
N PHE A 244 14.09 -29.00 28.93
CA PHE A 244 14.79 -29.64 27.79
C PHE A 244 15.67 -30.79 28.26
N SER A 245 15.26 -32.02 27.94
CA SER A 245 16.05 -33.21 28.27
C SER A 245 17.42 -33.17 27.58
N SER A 246 18.49 -33.42 28.33
CA SER A 246 19.90 -33.31 27.89
C SER A 246 20.26 -34.07 26.60
N ARG A 247 19.54 -35.17 26.29
CA ARG A 247 19.67 -35.89 25.00
C ARG A 247 19.30 -35.04 23.79
N ASN A 248 18.35 -34.13 23.95
CA ASN A 248 17.78 -33.29 22.89
C ASN A 248 18.35 -31.87 22.95
N MET A 249 19.65 -31.76 23.20
CA MET A 249 20.38 -30.50 23.17
C MET A 249 21.43 -30.54 22.07
N TYR A 250 21.63 -29.40 21.42
CA TYR A 250 22.64 -29.22 20.39
C TYR A 250 23.48 -27.98 20.69
N GLN A 251 24.78 -28.16 20.83
CA GLN A 251 25.72 -27.05 20.96
C GLN A 251 26.27 -26.69 19.57
N VAL A 252 26.23 -25.39 19.24
CA VAL A 252 26.86 -24.83 18.05
C VAL A 252 28.28 -24.39 18.44
N ASP A 253 29.27 -24.83 17.69
CA ASP A 253 30.69 -24.56 17.92
C ASP A 253 31.15 -23.33 17.13
N GLN A 254 32.25 -22.69 17.54
CA GLN A 254 32.88 -21.62 16.76
C GLN A 254 33.38 -22.14 15.39
N PRO A 255 33.45 -21.27 14.35
CA PRO A 255 33.93 -21.67 13.02
C PRO A 255 35.33 -22.30 13.05
N SER A 256 35.44 -23.55 12.61
CA SER A 256 36.72 -24.26 12.56
C SER A 256 37.63 -23.70 11.45
N TYR A 257 38.88 -24.19 11.41
CA TYR A 257 39.83 -23.82 10.36
C TYR A 257 39.30 -24.13 8.95
N ASP A 258 38.71 -25.31 8.74
CA ASP A 258 38.14 -25.70 7.43
C ASP A 258 36.91 -24.85 7.07
N ASP A 259 36.05 -24.55 8.05
CA ASP A 259 34.87 -23.68 7.86
C ASP A 259 35.29 -22.27 7.40
N ARG A 260 36.31 -21.67 8.06
CA ARG A 260 36.87 -20.37 7.68
C ARG A 260 37.61 -20.41 6.34
N LEU A 261 38.30 -21.50 6.01
CA LEU A 261 38.99 -21.66 4.72
C LEU A 261 37.98 -21.69 3.55
N ARG A 262 36.87 -22.44 3.69
CA ARG A 262 35.77 -22.47 2.71
C ARG A 262 35.13 -21.09 2.54
N TYR A 263 34.91 -20.38 3.64
CA TYR A 263 34.39 -19.02 3.66
C TYR A 263 35.27 -18.06 2.84
N PHE A 264 36.58 -18.04 3.08
CA PHE A 264 37.50 -17.19 2.34
C PHE A 264 37.65 -17.59 0.86
N ASN A 265 37.62 -18.89 0.52
CA ASN A 265 37.62 -19.32 -0.87
C ASN A 265 36.40 -18.76 -1.64
N ILE A 266 35.18 -18.93 -1.08
CA ILE A 266 33.95 -18.41 -1.71
C ILE A 266 33.93 -16.87 -1.77
N LEU A 267 34.49 -16.19 -0.76
CA LEU A 267 34.66 -14.74 -0.77
C LEU A 267 35.57 -14.30 -1.93
N PHE A 268 36.76 -14.88 -2.07
CA PHE A 268 37.69 -14.50 -3.14
C PHE A 268 37.19 -14.90 -4.53
N GLU A 269 36.52 -16.04 -4.68
CA GLU A 269 35.84 -16.40 -5.94
C GLU A 269 34.74 -15.38 -6.30
N SER A 270 33.94 -14.95 -5.32
CA SER A 270 32.89 -13.93 -5.51
C SER A 270 33.48 -12.55 -5.88
N LEU A 271 34.57 -12.14 -5.22
CA LEU A 271 35.26 -10.88 -5.51
C LEU A 271 35.97 -10.88 -6.87
N LEU A 272 36.58 -12.01 -7.27
CA LEU A 272 37.28 -12.13 -8.56
C LEU A 272 36.32 -12.36 -9.75
N SER A 273 35.08 -12.76 -9.49
CA SER A 273 34.01 -12.87 -10.48
C SER A 273 33.05 -11.68 -10.49
N PHE A 274 33.20 -10.73 -9.55
CA PHE A 274 32.43 -9.50 -9.51
C PHE A 274 32.61 -8.70 -10.81
N GLN A 275 31.49 -8.21 -11.35
CA GLN A 275 31.47 -7.29 -12.48
C GLN A 275 30.37 -6.27 -12.22
N THR A 276 30.70 -4.99 -12.24
CA THR A 276 29.77 -3.92 -11.92
C THR A 276 28.60 -3.91 -12.90
N GLU A 277 27.37 -4.00 -12.39
CA GLU A 277 26.11 -3.95 -13.18
C GLU A 277 26.02 -2.70 -14.08
N GLU A 278 26.75 -1.62 -13.75
CA GLU A 278 26.91 -0.46 -14.63
C GLU A 278 27.39 -0.81 -16.04
N SER A 279 28.25 -1.81 -16.23
CA SER A 279 28.77 -2.21 -17.55
C SER A 279 27.67 -2.83 -18.42
N ARG A 280 26.72 -3.54 -17.81
CA ARG A 280 25.48 -4.03 -18.47
C ARG A 280 24.48 -2.91 -18.70
N ASN A 281 24.36 -1.98 -17.76
CA ASN A 281 23.38 -0.90 -17.85
C ASN A 281 23.81 0.24 -18.81
N LYS A 282 25.13 0.48 -18.99
CA LYS A 282 25.68 1.36 -20.03
C LYS A 282 25.39 0.82 -21.43
N SER A 283 25.46 -0.50 -21.64
CA SER A 283 25.13 -1.16 -22.92
C SER A 283 23.61 -1.29 -23.16
N LYS A 284 22.77 -1.49 -22.13
CA LYS A 284 21.30 -1.44 -22.28
C LYS A 284 20.76 -0.03 -22.60
N LYS A 285 21.33 1.04 -22.02
CA LYS A 285 20.83 2.43 -22.16
C LYS A 285 20.89 3.03 -23.57
N GLN A 286 21.50 2.35 -24.55
CA GLN A 286 21.53 2.78 -25.96
C GLN A 286 20.44 2.17 -26.86
N LYS A 287 19.42 1.49 -26.31
CA LYS A 287 18.18 1.24 -27.07
C LYS A 287 17.39 2.54 -27.18
N SER A 288 17.52 3.22 -28.32
CA SER A 288 16.71 4.38 -28.71
C SER A 288 15.22 4.09 -28.55
N ALA A 289 14.47 5.04 -27.98
CA ALA A 289 13.02 4.91 -27.85
C ALA A 289 12.38 4.68 -29.24
N ILE A 290 11.61 3.60 -29.37
CA ILE A 290 10.89 3.28 -30.61
C ILE A 290 9.71 4.24 -30.69
N ASP A 291 9.74 5.19 -31.62
CA ASP A 291 8.59 6.07 -31.89
C ASP A 291 7.39 5.26 -32.35
N LEU A 292 6.46 5.00 -31.43
CA LEU A 292 5.26 4.24 -31.71
C LEU A 292 4.31 5.04 -32.60
N PRO A 293 3.71 4.43 -33.64
CA PRO A 293 2.64 5.09 -34.39
C PRO A 293 1.45 5.34 -33.45
N LYS A 294 1.01 6.59 -33.38
CA LYS A 294 -0.20 6.98 -32.66
C LYS A 294 -1.39 6.21 -33.26
N ALA A 295 -2.17 5.57 -32.41
CA ALA A 295 -3.33 4.81 -32.85
C ALA A 295 -4.31 5.74 -33.58
N PRO A 296 -4.90 5.32 -34.72
CA PRO A 296 -5.89 6.12 -35.42
C PRO A 296 -7.00 6.57 -34.47
N LYS A 297 -7.25 7.88 -34.41
CA LYS A 297 -8.35 8.45 -33.62
C LYS A 297 -9.66 8.12 -34.31
N VAL A 298 -10.18 6.91 -34.05
CA VAL A 298 -11.56 6.54 -34.34
C VAL A 298 -12.44 7.60 -33.72
N VAL A 299 -13.28 8.25 -34.53
CA VAL A 299 -14.26 9.24 -34.07
C VAL A 299 -15.44 8.48 -33.47
N GLU A 300 -15.20 7.87 -32.31
CA GLU A 300 -16.25 7.41 -31.42
C GLU A 300 -17.10 8.65 -31.06
N GLY A 301 -18.41 8.58 -31.30
CA GLY A 301 -19.33 9.62 -30.85
C GLY A 301 -19.35 9.75 -29.33
N PRO A 302 -19.89 10.86 -28.78
CA PRO A 302 -20.06 11.01 -27.33
C PRO A 302 -20.76 9.78 -26.76
N LYS A 303 -20.25 9.26 -25.65
CA LYS A 303 -20.68 7.95 -25.12
C LYS A 303 -22.15 8.00 -24.72
N VAL A 304 -22.85 6.86 -24.76
CA VAL A 304 -24.27 6.78 -24.34
C VAL A 304 -24.48 7.34 -22.92
N SER A 305 -23.54 7.10 -22.00
CA SER A 305 -23.52 7.68 -20.65
C SER A 305 -23.34 9.21 -20.62
N GLU A 306 -22.58 9.76 -21.55
CA GLU A 306 -22.29 11.20 -21.69
C GLU A 306 -23.48 11.93 -22.32
N LEU A 307 -24.13 11.31 -23.32
CA LEU A 307 -25.39 11.77 -23.89
C LEU A 307 -26.52 11.77 -22.83
N LYS A 308 -26.63 10.71 -22.02
CA LYS A 308 -27.60 10.65 -20.92
C LYS A 308 -27.34 11.73 -19.85
N ALA A 309 -26.12 11.86 -19.36
CA ALA A 309 -25.75 12.90 -18.39
C ALA A 309 -26.00 14.33 -18.94
N ARG A 310 -25.78 14.55 -20.24
CA ARG A 310 -26.12 15.81 -20.91
C ARG A 310 -27.62 16.06 -20.96
N ALA A 311 -28.43 15.07 -21.34
CA ALA A 311 -29.89 15.19 -21.38
C ALA A 311 -30.47 15.50 -19.99
N GLU A 312 -29.98 14.81 -18.95
CA GLU A 312 -30.35 15.07 -17.54
C GLU A 312 -30.00 16.51 -17.11
N ALA A 313 -28.84 17.03 -17.50
CA ALA A 313 -28.44 18.41 -17.21
C ALA A 313 -29.31 19.45 -17.94
N GLU A 314 -29.69 19.20 -19.21
CA GLU A 314 -30.59 20.06 -19.97
C GLU A 314 -32.01 20.07 -19.37
N GLN A 315 -32.55 18.91 -19.01
CA GLN A 315 -33.85 18.79 -18.33
C GLN A 315 -33.85 19.48 -16.95
N HIS A 316 -32.77 19.34 -16.17
CA HIS A 316 -32.62 20.01 -14.88
C HIS A 316 -32.61 21.55 -15.02
N ALA A 317 -31.95 22.08 -16.05
CA ALA A 317 -31.96 23.52 -16.33
C ALA A 317 -33.36 24.05 -16.68
N VAL A 318 -34.09 23.35 -17.57
CA VAL A 318 -35.47 23.71 -17.92
C VAL A 318 -36.41 23.62 -16.70
N ARG A 319 -36.18 22.67 -15.79
CA ARG A 319 -36.91 22.58 -14.50
C ARG A 319 -36.62 23.78 -13.60
N ARG A 320 -35.35 24.21 -13.47
CA ARG A 320 -34.97 25.41 -12.70
C ARG A 320 -35.58 26.69 -13.29
N MET A 321 -35.53 26.87 -14.62
CA MET A 321 -36.19 27.97 -15.32
C MET A 321 -37.69 28.04 -14.98
N ARG A 322 -38.40 26.91 -15.07
CA ARG A 322 -39.83 26.80 -14.75
C ARG A 322 -40.16 27.21 -13.31
N MET A 323 -39.32 26.82 -12.34
CA MET A 323 -39.51 27.21 -10.94
C MET A 323 -39.40 28.73 -10.75
N CYS A 324 -38.38 29.38 -11.33
CA CYS A 324 -38.24 30.83 -11.25
C CYS A 324 -39.42 31.58 -11.90
N LEU A 325 -39.91 31.13 -13.05
CA LEU A 325 -41.08 31.75 -13.70
C LEU A 325 -42.36 31.56 -12.87
N ARG A 326 -42.53 30.40 -12.21
CA ARG A 326 -43.67 30.14 -11.31
C ARG A 326 -43.65 31.08 -10.11
N ASP A 327 -42.49 31.29 -9.50
CA ASP A 327 -42.35 32.19 -8.35
C ASP A 327 -42.69 33.64 -8.72
N ILE A 328 -42.36 34.08 -9.94
CA ILE A 328 -42.76 35.38 -10.48
C ILE A 328 -44.28 35.46 -10.64
N CYS A 329 -44.92 34.47 -11.27
CA CYS A 329 -46.38 34.41 -11.41
C CYS A 329 -47.07 34.48 -10.04
N ASN A 330 -46.64 33.67 -9.08
CA ASN A 330 -47.18 33.65 -7.72
C ASN A 330 -47.03 35.02 -7.03
N ARG A 331 -45.88 35.67 -7.14
CA ARG A 331 -45.65 37.02 -6.57
C ARG A 331 -46.59 38.08 -7.15
N ILE A 332 -46.96 37.98 -8.43
CA ILE A 332 -47.96 38.87 -9.05
C ILE A 332 -49.38 38.51 -8.59
N LEU A 333 -49.73 37.22 -8.52
CA LEU A 333 -51.04 36.72 -8.09
C LEU A 333 -51.34 36.99 -6.59
N PHE A 334 -50.33 36.99 -5.72
CA PHE A 334 -50.51 37.45 -4.33
C PHE A 334 -50.61 38.99 -4.20
N ASN A 335 -50.17 39.74 -5.21
CA ASN A 335 -50.17 41.19 -5.17
C ASN A 335 -51.52 41.78 -5.60
N LYS A 336 -52.34 42.16 -4.60
CA LYS A 336 -53.65 42.81 -4.78
C LYS A 336 -53.63 44.07 -5.67
N ARG A 337 -52.46 44.71 -5.91
CA ARG A 337 -52.31 45.79 -6.90
C ARG A 337 -52.81 45.36 -8.28
N PHE A 338 -52.62 44.10 -8.65
CA PHE A 338 -52.77 43.58 -10.01
C PHE A 338 -54.01 42.68 -10.21
N ASN A 339 -54.97 42.68 -9.27
CA ASN A 339 -56.15 41.80 -9.27
C ASN A 339 -56.92 41.77 -10.61
N VAL A 340 -56.99 42.93 -11.29
CA VAL A 340 -57.64 43.11 -12.62
C VAL A 340 -57.01 42.24 -13.72
N PHE A 341 -55.82 41.68 -13.51
CA PHE A 341 -55.10 40.80 -14.44
C PHE A 341 -54.85 39.40 -13.87
N HIS A 342 -55.42 39.04 -12.72
CA HIS A 342 -55.17 37.74 -12.08
C HIS A 342 -55.87 36.57 -12.79
N PHE A 343 -57.04 36.81 -13.36
CA PHE A 343 -57.90 35.81 -14.00
C PHE A 343 -58.39 36.31 -15.36
N PRO A 344 -58.91 35.42 -16.24
CA PRO A 344 -59.55 35.82 -17.48
C PRO A 344 -60.74 36.76 -17.23
N VAL A 345 -60.89 37.79 -18.06
CA VAL A 345 -62.04 38.72 -17.99
C VAL A 345 -63.35 37.95 -18.23
N SER A 346 -64.33 38.15 -17.34
CA SER A 346 -65.65 37.53 -17.42
C SER A 346 -66.52 38.19 -18.49
N GLU A 347 -67.22 37.37 -19.29
CA GLU A 347 -68.23 37.84 -20.26
C GLU A 347 -69.49 38.38 -19.57
N GLU A 348 -69.70 38.08 -18.28
CA GLU A 348 -70.78 38.65 -17.48
C GLU A 348 -70.44 40.08 -16.99
N GLU A 349 -69.16 40.36 -16.76
CA GLU A 349 -68.68 41.67 -16.32
C GLU A 349 -68.38 42.61 -17.49
N VAL A 350 -67.87 42.08 -18.61
CA VAL A 350 -67.49 42.85 -19.80
C VAL A 350 -67.89 42.11 -21.09
N PRO A 351 -69.17 42.16 -21.50
CA PRO A 351 -69.72 41.30 -22.57
C PRO A 351 -69.09 41.49 -23.95
N ASP A 352 -68.61 42.69 -24.28
CA ASP A 352 -68.00 43.02 -25.56
C ASP A 352 -66.49 42.72 -25.61
N TYR A 353 -65.85 42.37 -24.47
CA TYR A 353 -64.40 42.19 -24.37
C TYR A 353 -63.83 41.20 -25.39
N ARG A 354 -64.47 40.04 -25.59
CA ARG A 354 -64.00 39.02 -26.56
C ARG A 354 -64.28 39.37 -28.02
N SER A 355 -65.14 40.36 -28.30
CA SER A 355 -65.33 40.89 -29.65
C SER A 355 -64.16 41.81 -30.06
N VAL A 356 -63.63 42.57 -29.10
CA VAL A 356 -62.50 43.50 -29.30
C VAL A 356 -61.15 42.79 -29.16
N ILE A 357 -60.97 41.96 -28.13
CA ILE A 357 -59.69 41.31 -27.79
C ILE A 357 -59.64 39.87 -28.32
N GLN A 358 -58.99 39.73 -29.47
CA GLN A 358 -58.84 38.47 -30.22
C GLN A 358 -57.95 37.41 -29.54
N LYS A 359 -57.11 37.81 -28.58
CA LYS A 359 -56.18 36.92 -27.85
C LYS A 359 -56.08 37.34 -26.38
N PRO A 360 -57.08 37.01 -25.55
CA PRO A 360 -57.04 37.32 -24.12
C PRO A 360 -55.83 36.66 -23.43
N MET A 361 -55.34 37.30 -22.37
CA MET A 361 -54.24 36.81 -21.54
C MET A 361 -54.34 37.39 -20.13
N ASP A 362 -53.95 36.59 -19.15
CA ASP A 362 -54.05 36.87 -17.71
C ASP A 362 -52.99 36.05 -16.93
N MET A 363 -52.76 36.39 -15.67
CA MET A 363 -51.69 35.78 -14.89
C MET A 363 -51.94 34.32 -14.47
N ALA A 364 -53.19 33.87 -14.38
CA ALA A 364 -53.50 32.45 -14.13
C ALA A 364 -53.24 31.61 -15.39
N THR A 365 -53.61 32.11 -16.58
CA THR A 365 -53.25 31.48 -17.86
C THR A 365 -51.72 31.44 -18.06
N VAL A 366 -51.01 32.52 -17.73
CA VAL A 366 -49.53 32.52 -17.77
C VAL A 366 -48.95 31.49 -16.78
N LEU A 367 -49.46 31.38 -15.56
CA LEU A 367 -49.04 30.35 -14.60
C LEU A 367 -49.29 28.93 -15.16
N GLN A 368 -50.46 28.67 -15.75
CA GLN A 368 -50.76 27.38 -16.38
C GLN A 368 -49.80 27.05 -17.53
N ARG A 369 -49.36 28.05 -18.31
CA ARG A 369 -48.35 27.92 -19.37
C ARG A 369 -46.94 27.66 -18.81
N VAL A 370 -46.58 28.24 -17.67
CA VAL A 370 -45.36 27.88 -16.91
C VAL A 370 -45.44 26.42 -16.49
N ASP A 371 -46.53 26.00 -15.84
CA ASP A 371 -46.66 24.65 -15.28
C ASP A 371 -46.64 23.56 -16.36
N SER A 372 -47.37 23.76 -17.45
CA SER A 372 -47.32 22.88 -18.64
C SER A 372 -45.99 22.97 -19.41
N GLY A 373 -45.14 23.97 -19.14
CA GLY A 373 -43.76 24.03 -19.65
C GLY A 373 -43.60 24.71 -21.01
N GLN A 374 -44.55 25.54 -21.42
CA GLN A 374 -44.56 26.19 -22.73
C GLN A 374 -43.48 27.28 -22.88
N TYR A 375 -42.88 27.72 -21.77
CA TYR A 375 -41.82 28.72 -21.75
C TYR A 375 -40.44 28.08 -21.51
N LEU A 376 -39.70 27.83 -22.60
CA LEU A 376 -38.29 27.43 -22.54
C LEU A 376 -37.35 28.63 -22.33
N THR A 377 -37.78 29.85 -22.66
CA THR A 377 -36.96 31.08 -22.60
C THR A 377 -37.70 32.22 -21.88
N ARG A 378 -36.95 33.17 -21.30
CA ARG A 378 -37.52 34.40 -20.73
C ARG A 378 -38.29 35.23 -21.77
N ALA A 379 -37.86 35.21 -23.02
CA ALA A 379 -38.50 35.96 -24.11
C ALA A 379 -39.90 35.41 -24.46
N ALA A 380 -40.08 34.08 -24.43
CA ALA A 380 -41.39 33.46 -24.63
C ALA A 380 -42.38 33.84 -23.51
N PHE A 381 -41.92 33.86 -22.26
CA PHE A 381 -42.70 34.30 -21.10
C PHE A 381 -43.08 35.79 -21.17
N MET A 382 -42.11 36.67 -21.42
CA MET A 382 -42.37 38.11 -21.54
C MET A 382 -43.35 38.47 -22.66
N LYS A 383 -43.39 37.68 -23.75
CA LYS A 383 -44.31 37.92 -24.86
C LYS A 383 -45.79 37.83 -24.45
N ASP A 384 -46.15 36.94 -23.53
CA ASP A 384 -47.51 36.87 -22.99
C ASP A 384 -47.77 37.97 -21.93
N ILE A 385 -46.75 38.40 -21.18
CA ILE A 385 -46.85 39.54 -20.25
C ILE A 385 -47.07 40.86 -21.02
N ASP A 386 -46.31 41.11 -22.10
CA ASP A 386 -46.49 42.25 -23.00
C ASP A 386 -47.84 42.16 -23.77
N LEU A 387 -48.40 40.96 -23.96
CA LEU A 387 -49.76 40.78 -24.49
C LEU A 387 -50.84 41.24 -23.50
N ILE A 388 -50.69 41.01 -22.19
CA ILE A 388 -51.58 41.61 -21.16
C ILE A 388 -51.59 43.14 -21.30
N VAL A 389 -50.41 43.76 -21.45
CA VAL A 389 -50.28 45.22 -21.63
C VAL A 389 -50.90 45.69 -22.94
N SER A 390 -50.73 44.93 -24.02
CA SER A 390 -51.28 45.23 -25.34
C SER A 390 -52.81 45.18 -25.34
N ASN A 391 -53.39 44.12 -24.79
CA ASN A 391 -54.84 43.97 -24.62
C ASN A 391 -55.42 45.06 -23.73
N ALA A 392 -54.75 45.39 -22.62
CA ALA A 392 -55.16 46.49 -21.75
C ALA A 392 -55.19 47.82 -22.52
N LYS A 393 -54.18 48.12 -23.35
CA LYS A 393 -54.13 49.33 -24.20
C LYS A 393 -55.20 49.35 -25.28
N THR A 394 -55.38 48.24 -26.02
CA THR A 394 -56.38 48.14 -27.09
C THR A 394 -57.80 48.31 -26.59
N TYR A 395 -58.12 47.77 -25.40
CA TYR A 395 -59.46 47.87 -24.82
C TYR A 395 -59.70 49.19 -24.08
N ASN A 396 -58.76 49.60 -23.22
CA ASN A 396 -58.97 50.67 -22.23
C ASN A 396 -58.33 52.02 -22.63
N GLY A 397 -57.56 52.07 -23.71
CA GLY A 397 -56.72 53.22 -24.06
C GLY A 397 -57.47 54.48 -24.50
N ASN A 398 -58.73 54.35 -24.94
CA ASN A 398 -59.57 55.47 -25.37
C ASN A 398 -60.51 55.99 -24.27
N ASP A 399 -60.50 55.39 -23.07
CA ASP A 399 -61.33 55.80 -21.93
C ASP A 399 -60.50 56.51 -20.84
N TYR A 400 -61.12 57.55 -20.27
CA TYR A 400 -60.59 58.33 -19.16
C TYR A 400 -60.41 57.48 -17.88
N ASN A 401 -61.33 56.54 -17.61
CA ASN A 401 -61.19 55.63 -16.45
C ASN A 401 -60.22 54.49 -16.78
N GLY A 402 -60.34 53.92 -17.98
CA GLY A 402 -59.50 52.86 -18.54
C GLY A 402 -58.00 53.19 -18.56
N SER A 403 -57.64 54.46 -18.68
CA SER A 403 -56.26 54.96 -18.53
C SER A 403 -55.58 54.49 -17.22
N ARG A 404 -56.34 54.30 -16.13
CA ARG A 404 -55.81 53.74 -14.87
C ARG A 404 -55.45 52.26 -14.99
N ILE A 405 -56.20 51.49 -15.77
CA ILE A 405 -55.95 50.06 -16.04
C ILE A 405 -54.72 49.92 -16.94
N VAL A 406 -54.62 50.74 -18.00
CA VAL A 406 -53.44 50.78 -18.89
C VAL A 406 -52.15 51.04 -18.11
N SER A 407 -52.15 52.05 -17.23
CA SER A 407 -51.00 52.34 -16.37
C SER A 407 -50.62 51.12 -15.51
N ARG A 408 -51.61 50.48 -14.89
CA ARG A 408 -51.42 49.30 -14.02
C ARG A 408 -50.91 48.06 -14.76
N ALA A 409 -51.20 47.93 -16.05
CA ALA A 409 -50.65 46.89 -16.90
C ALA A 409 -49.15 47.14 -17.19
N CYS A 410 -48.77 48.38 -17.50
CA CYS A 410 -47.35 48.76 -17.61
C CYS A 410 -46.60 48.50 -16.28
N GLU A 411 -47.18 48.91 -15.14
CA GLU A 411 -46.63 48.62 -13.80
C GLU A 411 -46.39 47.12 -13.56
N LEU A 412 -47.34 46.24 -13.95
CA LEU A 412 -47.21 44.78 -13.83
C LEU A 412 -46.00 44.30 -14.64
N ARG A 413 -45.94 44.70 -15.90
CA ARG A 413 -44.91 44.27 -16.86
C ARG A 413 -43.51 44.73 -16.46
N ASP A 414 -43.37 45.95 -15.94
CA ASP A 414 -42.07 46.46 -15.49
C ASP A 414 -41.62 45.81 -14.16
N VAL A 415 -42.55 45.48 -13.26
CA VAL A 415 -42.27 44.66 -12.06
C VAL A 415 -41.82 43.25 -12.46
N VAL A 416 -42.49 42.61 -13.42
CA VAL A 416 -42.10 41.29 -13.94
C VAL A 416 -40.73 41.33 -14.60
N GLN A 417 -40.46 42.32 -15.47
CA GLN A 417 -39.14 42.53 -16.07
C GLN A 417 -38.05 42.72 -15.01
N GLY A 418 -38.33 43.45 -13.94
CA GLY A 418 -37.43 43.66 -12.80
C GLY A 418 -37.20 42.41 -11.93
N MET A 419 -38.07 41.40 -11.99
CA MET A 419 -37.81 40.08 -11.38
C MET A 419 -37.03 39.16 -12.34
N LEU A 420 -37.31 39.21 -13.64
CA LEU A 420 -36.60 38.41 -14.66
C LEU A 420 -35.13 38.80 -14.83
N SER A 421 -34.76 40.04 -14.51
CA SER A 421 -33.37 40.51 -14.47
C SER A 421 -32.57 39.99 -13.26
N GLN A 422 -33.24 39.48 -12.21
CA GLN A 422 -32.61 38.83 -11.05
C GLN A 422 -32.32 37.34 -11.29
N MET A 423 -32.74 36.78 -12.43
CA MET A 423 -32.45 35.40 -12.80
C MET A 423 -30.99 35.23 -13.24
N ASP A 424 -30.36 34.17 -12.74
CA ASP A 424 -29.02 33.69 -13.09
C ASP A 424 -28.76 33.76 -14.63
N PRO A 425 -27.85 34.65 -15.09
CA PRO A 425 -27.55 34.80 -16.50
C PRO A 425 -27.00 33.53 -17.16
N SER A 426 -26.30 32.68 -16.40
CA SER A 426 -25.74 31.42 -16.91
C SER A 426 -26.85 30.42 -17.21
N LEU A 427 -27.78 30.22 -16.27
CA LEU A 427 -28.97 29.39 -16.42
C LEU A 427 -29.79 29.81 -17.64
N VAL A 428 -30.02 31.11 -17.84
CA VAL A 428 -30.79 31.59 -18.99
C VAL A 428 -30.02 31.35 -20.30
N SER A 429 -28.73 31.69 -20.35
CA SER A 429 -27.91 31.46 -21.56
C SER A 429 -27.84 29.98 -21.97
N PHE A 430 -28.03 29.06 -21.02
CA PHE A 430 -28.12 27.63 -21.26
C PHE A 430 -29.53 27.22 -21.72
N CYS A 431 -30.59 27.73 -21.10
CA CYS A 431 -31.98 27.48 -21.55
C CYS A 431 -32.26 28.05 -22.95
N ASP A 432 -31.71 29.22 -23.29
CA ASP A 432 -31.83 29.81 -24.63
C ASP A 432 -31.10 28.94 -25.69
N LYS A 433 -29.99 28.29 -25.33
CA LYS A 433 -29.29 27.28 -26.17
C LYS A 433 -30.07 25.98 -26.31
N ILE A 434 -30.77 25.54 -25.26
CA ILE A 434 -31.65 24.37 -25.31
C ILE A 434 -32.84 24.67 -26.23
N ALA A 435 -33.43 25.86 -26.12
CA ALA A 435 -34.51 26.30 -26.99
C ALA A 435 -34.10 26.41 -28.47
N SER A 436 -32.89 26.91 -28.77
CA SER A 436 -32.39 26.96 -30.16
C SER A 436 -32.00 25.60 -30.74
N GLN A 437 -31.81 24.57 -29.90
CA GLN A 437 -31.65 23.16 -30.30
C GLN A 437 -33.00 22.41 -30.42
N GLY A 438 -34.14 23.09 -30.19
CA GLY A 438 -35.48 22.53 -30.33
C GLY A 438 -36.12 22.01 -29.03
N GLY A 439 -35.40 22.03 -27.92
CA GLY A 439 -35.83 21.50 -26.62
C GLY A 439 -34.73 20.69 -25.93
N PRO A 440 -34.94 20.26 -24.68
CA PRO A 440 -34.01 19.36 -23.99
C PRO A 440 -34.04 17.99 -24.66
N LEU A 441 -32.88 17.33 -24.75
CA LEU A 441 -32.77 15.99 -25.33
C LEU A 441 -33.71 15.00 -24.62
N GLN A 442 -34.56 14.33 -25.40
CA GLN A 442 -35.31 13.16 -24.97
C GLN A 442 -34.42 11.93 -25.17
N VAL A 443 -34.04 11.29 -24.06
CA VAL A 443 -33.58 9.90 -24.09
C VAL A 443 -34.82 9.03 -24.26
N MET A 444 -34.80 8.07 -25.18
CA MET A 444 -35.78 6.99 -25.18
C MET A 444 -35.33 5.99 -24.12
N ASP A 445 -36.14 5.75 -23.09
CA ASP A 445 -35.85 4.72 -22.10
C ASP A 445 -36.25 3.35 -22.68
N ASP A 446 -35.30 2.41 -22.76
CA ASP A 446 -35.44 1.07 -23.36
C ASP A 446 -36.29 0.07 -22.51
N GLU A 447 -37.30 0.55 -21.80
CA GLU A 447 -38.14 -0.26 -20.89
C GLU A 447 -39.32 -0.97 -21.60
N ASP A 448 -39.74 -0.49 -22.79
CA ASP A 448 -40.85 -1.07 -23.57
C ASP A 448 -40.41 -2.20 -24.55
N SER A 449 -39.39 -2.99 -24.18
CA SER A 449 -38.85 -4.10 -24.99
C SER A 449 -38.89 -5.48 -24.29
N SER A 450 -39.93 -5.75 -23.49
CA SER A 450 -40.14 -7.05 -22.83
C SER A 450 -41.16 -7.94 -23.53
N ILE A 451 -40.77 -8.67 -24.58
CA ILE A 451 -41.26 -10.00 -25.02
C ILE A 451 -40.52 -10.45 -26.31
N LEU A 452 -39.51 -11.31 -26.19
CA LEU A 452 -39.39 -12.62 -26.90
C LEU A 452 -37.99 -13.26 -26.79
N GLN A 453 -38.01 -14.53 -26.34
CA GLN A 453 -37.03 -15.61 -26.59
C GLN A 453 -35.58 -15.50 -26.07
N ALA A 454 -34.99 -16.69 -25.88
CA ALA A 454 -33.72 -16.92 -25.22
C ALA A 454 -32.58 -17.21 -26.22
N ALA A 455 -31.35 -17.05 -25.76
CA ALA A 455 -30.14 -17.30 -26.55
C ALA A 455 -29.88 -18.79 -26.86
N PRO A 456 -29.14 -19.08 -27.93
CA PRO A 456 -28.16 -20.16 -27.95
C PRO A 456 -26.72 -19.64 -27.79
N VAL A 457 -25.86 -20.46 -27.19
CA VAL A 457 -24.43 -20.17 -26.93
C VAL A 457 -23.56 -20.66 -28.09
N THR A 458 -22.63 -19.83 -28.60
CA THR A 458 -21.33 -20.32 -29.12
C THR A 458 -20.25 -19.24 -29.31
N GLN A 459 -19.00 -19.62 -28.99
CA GLN A 459 -17.71 -19.23 -29.61
C GLN A 459 -17.19 -17.77 -29.59
N LEU A 460 -16.35 -17.50 -28.57
CA LEU A 460 -14.92 -17.15 -28.70
C LEU A 460 -14.41 -16.45 -29.99
N VAL A 461 -14.01 -15.18 -29.87
CA VAL A 461 -13.02 -14.51 -30.76
C VAL A 461 -12.09 -13.63 -29.90
N SER A 462 -10.81 -13.53 -30.28
CA SER A 462 -9.79 -12.72 -29.58
C SER A 462 -10.09 -11.22 -29.67
N GLY A 463 -10.12 -10.53 -28.53
CA GLY A 463 -10.31 -9.08 -28.44
C GLY A 463 -9.05 -8.34 -27.94
N THR A 464 -8.48 -7.47 -28.77
CA THR A 464 -7.30 -6.66 -28.45
C THR A 464 -7.60 -5.70 -27.29
N ARG A 465 -6.98 -5.90 -26.13
CA ARG A 465 -7.26 -5.11 -24.92
C ARG A 465 -6.59 -3.73 -24.96
N ILE A 466 -7.39 -2.69 -25.22
CA ILE A 466 -7.01 -1.30 -24.99
C ILE A 466 -6.86 -1.06 -23.47
N SER A 467 -5.81 -0.37 -23.05
CA SER A 467 -5.41 -0.23 -21.65
C SER A 467 -6.39 0.58 -20.80
N ALA A 468 -6.89 -0.03 -19.71
CA ALA A 468 -7.52 0.71 -18.61
C ALA A 468 -6.44 1.23 -17.63
N ARG A 469 -6.51 2.52 -17.26
CA ARG A 469 -5.57 3.12 -16.30
C ARG A 469 -5.89 2.68 -14.87
N LEU A 470 -4.99 1.89 -14.27
CA LEU A 470 -4.92 1.74 -12.83
C LEU A 470 -4.29 3.02 -12.23
N ARG A 471 -5.09 3.75 -11.44
CA ARG A 471 -4.61 4.70 -10.41
C ARG A 471 -5.38 4.39 -9.13
N ASN A 472 -4.72 4.55 -7.98
CA ASN A 472 -5.34 4.31 -6.68
C ASN A 472 -6.41 5.36 -6.42
N VAL A 473 -7.68 4.96 -6.55
CA VAL A 473 -8.84 5.70 -6.05
C VAL A 473 -9.49 4.79 -5.00
N GLN A 474 -9.57 5.25 -3.76
CA GLN A 474 -10.30 4.54 -2.72
C GLN A 474 -11.81 4.63 -3.04
N PRO A 475 -12.58 3.53 -2.94
CA PRO A 475 -14.02 3.60 -3.14
C PRO A 475 -14.67 4.30 -1.94
N GLU A 476 -15.30 5.46 -2.16
CA GLU A 476 -16.16 6.10 -1.16
C GLU A 476 -17.38 5.20 -0.88
N VAL A 477 -17.51 4.74 0.37
CA VAL A 477 -18.57 3.80 0.77
C VAL A 477 -19.87 4.57 0.99
N ASN A 478 -20.71 4.64 -0.05
CA ASN A 478 -22.00 5.31 0.03
C ASN A 478 -23.03 4.45 0.80
N LEU A 479 -23.11 4.64 2.12
CA LEU A 479 -24.01 3.96 3.05
C LEU A 479 -25.47 4.43 2.88
N SER A 480 -26.14 4.03 1.80
CA SER A 480 -27.56 4.43 1.58
C SER A 480 -28.41 3.51 0.69
N GLN A 481 -28.21 2.18 0.68
CA GLN A 481 -29.24 1.25 0.18
C GLN A 481 -29.14 -0.20 0.72
N SER A 482 -29.73 -0.45 1.89
CA SER A 482 -30.15 -1.79 2.34
C SER A 482 -31.21 -1.68 3.45
N TYR A 483 -32.10 -2.67 3.55
CA TYR A 483 -33.29 -2.74 4.43
C TYR A 483 -34.52 -1.90 4.09
N GLU A 484 -35.24 -2.35 3.06
CA GLU A 484 -36.69 -2.56 3.19
C GLU A 484 -37.06 -4.01 2.80
N VAL A 485 -38.31 -4.40 3.05
CA VAL A 485 -38.96 -5.70 2.75
C VAL A 485 -38.82 -6.81 3.82
N LEU A 486 -39.94 -7.52 4.04
CA LEU A 486 -40.16 -8.70 4.90
C LEU A 486 -40.16 -8.52 6.44
N LYS A 487 -41.27 -8.00 6.97
CA LYS A 487 -41.91 -8.58 8.18
C LYS A 487 -43.33 -9.06 7.85
N ARG A 488 -43.59 -10.35 8.06
CA ARG A 488 -44.93 -10.95 8.07
C ARG A 488 -45.19 -11.57 9.46
N GLN A 489 -46.46 -11.69 9.84
CA GLN A 489 -46.91 -11.91 11.22
C GLN A 489 -46.59 -13.31 11.79
N LYS A 490 -46.54 -13.47 13.13
CA LYS A 490 -47.63 -14.06 13.96
C LYS A 490 -47.17 -14.62 15.32
N LYS A 491 -48.03 -14.48 16.37
CA LYS A 491 -48.01 -15.14 17.71
C LYS A 491 -46.86 -14.73 18.67
N SER A 492 -47.00 -14.70 20.01
CA SER A 492 -48.16 -14.89 20.95
C SER A 492 -48.12 -13.79 22.05
N ALA A 493 -49.19 -13.47 22.80
CA ALA A 493 -49.53 -13.95 24.16
C ALA A 493 -48.33 -14.12 25.13
N GLU A 494 -48.36 -13.74 26.42
CA GLU A 494 -49.49 -13.55 27.36
C GLU A 494 -49.05 -12.76 28.64
N ASN A 495 -49.98 -12.12 29.38
CA ASN A 495 -49.92 -11.65 30.80
C ASN A 495 -48.74 -10.74 31.31
N GLU A 496 -48.80 -10.01 32.44
CA GLU A 496 -49.92 -9.43 33.21
C GLU A 496 -49.51 -8.18 34.05
N GLN A 497 -50.54 -7.41 34.44
CA GLN A 497 -50.72 -6.41 35.51
C GLN A 497 -49.60 -6.06 36.52
N GLY A 498 -49.52 -4.77 36.90
CA GLY A 498 -48.88 -4.28 38.12
C GLY A 498 -48.21 -2.88 38.00
N MET A 499 -48.48 -1.81 38.75
CA MET A 499 -49.58 -1.26 39.58
C MET A 499 -48.92 -0.21 40.50
N THR A 500 -49.45 1.02 40.60
CA THR A 500 -49.05 2.13 41.54
C THR A 500 -47.60 2.69 41.40
N LYS A 501 -47.30 4.01 41.50
CA LYS A 501 -47.68 5.12 42.43
C LYS A 501 -47.02 5.00 43.81
N ASP A 502 -46.53 6.07 44.49
CA ASP A 502 -46.46 7.51 44.15
C ASP A 502 -45.45 8.27 45.07
N VAL A 503 -45.08 9.51 44.67
CA VAL A 503 -44.72 10.69 45.50
C VAL A 503 -43.57 10.62 46.56
N ALA A 504 -42.56 11.51 46.39
CA ALA A 504 -42.02 12.49 47.39
C ALA A 504 -40.58 12.99 47.04
N VAL A 505 -40.09 14.20 47.35
CA VAL A 505 -40.69 15.56 47.48
C VAL A 505 -39.55 16.61 47.53
N ARG A 506 -39.75 17.82 46.95
CA ARG A 506 -38.87 19.03 47.00
C ARG A 506 -37.46 18.93 46.36
N GLY A 507 -36.87 20.02 45.85
CA GLY A 507 -37.38 21.40 45.78
C GLY A 507 -36.63 22.35 44.83
N GLU A 508 -37.42 23.24 44.21
CA GLU A 508 -37.19 24.65 43.84
C GLU A 508 -35.81 25.19 43.33
N ARG A 509 -35.85 25.66 42.07
CA ARG A 509 -35.40 27.00 41.55
C ARG A 509 -33.89 27.35 41.58
N SER A 510 -33.18 27.60 40.47
CA SER A 510 -33.37 28.51 39.30
C SER A 510 -33.10 30.00 39.59
N PRO A 511 -32.73 30.87 38.60
CA PRO A 511 -32.59 30.65 37.14
C PRO A 511 -31.31 31.26 36.47
N GLU A 512 -31.22 31.16 35.13
CA GLU A 512 -30.73 32.11 34.07
C GLU A 512 -29.50 33.03 34.32
N ASP A 513 -28.64 33.38 33.34
CA ASP A 513 -28.60 33.25 31.85
C ASP A 513 -27.11 32.97 31.39
N VAL A 514 -26.48 33.22 30.22
CA VAL A 514 -26.67 33.99 28.95
C VAL A 514 -25.98 33.25 27.77
N ASP A 515 -26.34 33.54 26.52
CA ASP A 515 -25.75 33.06 25.25
C ASP A 515 -24.50 33.85 24.76
N LEU A 516 -23.70 33.25 23.84
CA LEU A 516 -23.08 33.85 22.61
C LEU A 516 -21.74 33.24 22.12
N SER A 517 -21.78 32.66 20.90
CA SER A 517 -20.78 32.66 19.79
C SER A 517 -19.24 32.50 19.96
N LYS A 518 -18.67 31.62 19.10
CA LYS A 518 -17.25 31.46 18.65
C LYS A 518 -16.72 32.66 17.80
N PRO A 519 -15.44 32.69 17.31
CA PRO A 519 -14.14 32.11 17.75
C PRO A 519 -12.97 33.15 17.78
N ILE A 520 -11.70 32.75 18.00
CA ILE A 520 -10.45 33.29 17.35
C ILE A 520 -9.21 32.42 17.64
N SER A 521 -8.12 32.62 16.89
CA SER A 521 -6.85 31.84 16.84
C SER A 521 -5.67 32.47 17.61
N PRO A 522 -4.56 31.74 17.86
CA PRO A 522 -3.35 32.27 18.53
C PRO A 522 -2.26 32.84 17.59
N GLU A 523 -1.66 33.94 18.02
CA GLU A 523 -0.40 34.57 17.57
C GLU A 523 0.73 34.21 18.58
N GLU A 524 2.05 34.39 18.38
CA GLU A 524 2.89 34.69 17.19
C GLU A 524 4.36 34.26 17.48
N ALA A 525 5.25 34.35 16.48
CA ALA A 525 6.71 34.27 16.69
C ALA A 525 7.55 34.99 15.59
N PRO A 526 8.51 35.87 15.96
CA PRO A 526 9.60 36.36 15.11
C PRO A 526 10.99 35.83 15.59
N LYS A 527 11.87 35.22 14.78
CA LYS A 527 12.61 35.66 13.55
C LYS A 527 13.86 36.53 13.80
N GLU A 528 15.04 35.96 13.46
CA GLU A 528 16.09 36.41 12.50
C GLU A 528 16.49 37.92 12.42
N PRO A 529 17.77 38.32 12.12
CA PRO A 529 18.66 37.64 11.15
C PRO A 529 20.22 37.71 11.34
N ASP A 530 20.93 36.96 10.47
CA ASP A 530 22.24 37.18 9.79
C ASP A 530 23.35 38.13 10.34
N SER A 531 24.63 37.68 10.33
CA SER A 531 25.69 38.10 9.36
C SER A 531 27.19 37.93 9.81
N ASN A 532 28.10 37.96 8.82
CA ASN A 532 29.52 37.56 8.77
C ASN A 532 30.59 38.29 9.64
N GLY A 533 31.71 37.58 9.89
CA GLY A 533 33.11 38.10 9.99
C GLY A 533 33.66 38.42 11.39
N THR A 534 34.99 38.52 11.65
CA THR A 534 36.23 38.18 10.88
C THR A 534 37.48 38.35 11.78
N LEU A 535 38.48 37.43 11.71
CA LEU A 535 39.93 37.61 12.02
C LEU A 535 40.32 38.04 13.49
N GLU A 536 41.56 37.97 14.04
CA GLU A 536 42.89 37.43 13.65
C GLU A 536 43.80 37.16 14.89
N GLU A 537 44.91 36.40 14.71
CA GLU A 537 46.26 36.36 15.39
C GLU A 537 46.45 36.65 16.92
N ALA A 538 47.06 35.75 17.74
CA ALA A 538 48.51 35.42 17.97
C ALA A 538 49.09 36.13 19.27
N ASP A 539 50.31 36.00 19.83
CA ASP A 539 51.60 35.24 19.64
C ASP A 539 52.40 35.29 21.01
N ASN A 540 53.69 34.93 21.30
CA ASN A 540 54.88 34.34 20.64
C ASN A 540 55.92 33.77 21.69
N SER A 541 56.42 32.52 21.50
CA SER A 541 57.70 31.88 22.00
C SER A 541 58.19 32.03 23.49
N PRO A 542 59.37 31.48 23.94
CA PRO A 542 60.76 31.75 23.48
C PRO A 542 61.73 30.53 23.22
N THR A 543 62.94 30.88 22.74
CA THR A 543 64.17 30.11 22.36
C THR A 543 64.87 29.26 23.46
N GLU A 544 65.94 28.46 23.28
CA GLU A 544 67.16 28.42 22.40
C GLU A 544 67.61 26.93 22.12
N ALA A 545 68.77 26.57 21.54
CA ALA A 545 69.42 26.83 20.23
C ALA A 545 70.74 25.99 20.11
N ALA A 546 71.05 25.33 18.98
CA ALA A 546 72.34 24.66 18.70
C ALA A 546 72.54 24.36 17.19
N GLU A 547 73.79 24.11 16.73
CA GLU A 547 74.20 24.25 15.31
C GLU A 547 74.48 22.93 14.51
N ILE A 548 74.80 23.10 13.22
CA ILE A 548 74.86 22.11 12.11
C ILE A 548 76.32 21.69 11.79
N PRO A 549 76.62 20.66 10.94
CA PRO A 549 76.68 20.90 9.47
C PRO A 549 76.48 19.70 8.49
N ALA A 550 76.33 20.08 7.21
CA ALA A 550 76.74 19.38 5.97
C ALA A 550 75.84 18.30 5.29
N ARG A 551 75.51 18.59 4.01
CA ARG A 551 75.01 17.72 2.93
C ARG A 551 76.22 17.06 2.21
N PRO A 552 76.07 16.02 1.37
CA PRO A 552 75.68 16.27 -0.03
C PRO A 552 74.75 15.21 -0.65
N GLU A 553 74.05 15.60 -1.72
CA GLU A 553 73.54 14.68 -2.76
C GLU A 553 74.51 14.72 -3.96
N PRO A 554 74.43 13.73 -4.88
CA PRO A 554 74.22 14.16 -6.27
C PRO A 554 73.37 13.22 -7.15
N MET A 555 72.62 13.87 -8.05
CA MET A 555 72.32 13.48 -9.45
C MET A 555 71.43 12.27 -9.76
N GLU A 556 70.40 12.58 -10.55
CA GLU A 556 69.70 11.64 -11.44
C GLU A 556 70.63 11.12 -12.55
N THR A 557 70.41 9.88 -12.99
CA THR A 557 70.72 9.43 -14.36
C THR A 557 69.63 8.47 -14.82
N ASP A 558 69.31 8.50 -16.11
CA ASP A 558 68.09 7.91 -16.69
C ASP A 558 68.37 6.62 -17.48
N SER A 559 67.31 5.85 -17.71
CA SER A 559 67.15 4.75 -18.67
C SER A 559 67.97 3.46 -18.47
N SER A 560 67.25 2.35 -18.22
CA SER A 560 67.26 1.18 -19.11
C SER A 560 66.08 0.26 -18.79
N GLU A 561 65.29 -0.07 -19.81
CA GLU A 561 64.33 -1.18 -19.71
C GLU A 561 65.06 -2.52 -19.60
N VAL A 562 64.47 -3.50 -18.90
CA VAL A 562 64.74 -4.92 -19.11
C VAL A 562 63.42 -5.66 -19.06
N ALA A 563 62.95 -6.16 -20.21
CA ALA A 563 61.65 -6.82 -20.31
C ALA A 563 61.69 -8.23 -19.71
N ALA A 564 60.85 -8.49 -18.69
CA ALA A 564 60.58 -9.83 -18.17
C ALA A 564 59.26 -10.36 -18.77
N THR A 565 59.36 -11.34 -19.67
CA THR A 565 58.22 -11.86 -20.44
C THR A 565 57.38 -12.87 -19.65
N VAL A 566 56.06 -12.62 -19.60
CA VAL A 566 54.97 -13.62 -19.55
C VAL A 566 55.14 -14.78 -18.55
N SER A 567 54.71 -14.54 -17.29
CA SER A 567 54.20 -15.60 -16.40
C SER A 567 53.06 -15.08 -15.52
N THR A 568 52.05 -14.49 -16.16
CA THR A 568 51.02 -13.65 -15.50
C THR A 568 49.86 -14.41 -14.84
N GLY A 569 49.83 -15.74 -14.92
CA GLY A 569 48.81 -16.58 -14.28
C GLY A 569 49.23 -17.19 -12.95
N ASP A 570 50.50 -17.60 -12.84
CA ASP A 570 51.01 -18.41 -11.72
C ASP A 570 51.29 -17.55 -10.48
N ASP A 571 51.88 -16.36 -10.69
CA ASP A 571 52.15 -15.35 -9.66
C ASP A 571 50.86 -14.88 -8.96
N LEU A 572 49.78 -14.62 -9.71
CA LEU A 572 48.48 -14.26 -9.13
C LEU A 572 47.88 -15.37 -8.25
N LEU A 573 48.14 -16.63 -8.56
CA LEU A 573 47.65 -17.76 -7.75
C LEU A 573 48.47 -17.89 -6.45
N GLY A 574 49.80 -17.75 -6.54
CA GLY A 574 50.69 -17.72 -5.37
C GLY A 574 50.39 -16.55 -4.42
N GLN A 575 50.18 -15.35 -4.96
CA GLN A 575 49.76 -14.17 -4.19
C GLN A 575 48.41 -14.40 -3.49
N LEU A 576 47.43 -15.00 -4.19
CA LEU A 576 46.12 -15.28 -3.61
C LEU A 576 46.18 -16.31 -2.47
N GLU A 577 47.03 -17.34 -2.56
CA GLU A 577 47.17 -18.35 -1.51
C GLU A 577 47.91 -17.80 -0.28
N ALA A 578 48.97 -17.02 -0.48
CA ALA A 578 49.64 -16.30 0.61
C ALA A 578 48.70 -15.30 1.31
N LEU A 579 47.82 -14.65 0.55
CA LEU A 579 46.80 -13.75 1.05
C LEU A 579 45.72 -14.47 1.87
N LYS A 580 45.22 -15.63 1.41
CA LYS A 580 44.35 -16.50 2.22
C LYS A 580 45.01 -16.88 3.55
N GLN A 581 46.29 -17.26 3.53
CA GLN A 581 46.99 -17.64 4.74
C GLN A 581 47.02 -16.49 5.77
N ARG A 582 47.43 -15.28 5.36
CA ARG A 582 47.40 -14.11 6.26
C ARG A 582 45.98 -13.81 6.77
N PHE A 583 44.94 -13.87 5.92
CA PHE A 583 43.55 -13.72 6.36
C PHE A 583 43.13 -14.79 7.40
N MET A 584 43.58 -16.03 7.24
CA MET A 584 43.31 -17.14 8.16
C MET A 584 44.03 -16.99 9.51
N GLU A 585 45.22 -16.37 9.51
CA GLU A 585 46.01 -16.03 10.69
C GLU A 585 45.38 -14.85 11.46
N HIS A 586 45.11 -13.73 10.79
CA HIS A 586 44.47 -12.55 11.41
C HIS A 586 43.05 -12.81 11.94
N THR A 587 42.31 -13.79 11.37
CA THR A 587 40.98 -14.19 11.86
C THR A 587 40.99 -15.39 12.81
N ALA A 588 42.13 -15.72 13.43
CA ALA A 588 42.18 -16.74 14.47
C ALA A 588 41.25 -16.39 15.64
N GLY A 589 40.27 -17.27 15.93
CA GLY A 589 39.26 -17.04 16.98
C GLY A 589 38.07 -16.15 16.57
N TYR A 590 37.96 -15.74 15.30
CA TYR A 590 36.83 -14.92 14.85
C TYR A 590 35.50 -15.69 14.85
N GLY A 591 34.49 -15.09 15.47
CA GLY A 591 33.10 -15.49 15.39
C GLY A 591 32.40 -15.06 14.09
N VAL A 592 31.22 -15.64 13.83
CA VAL A 592 30.42 -15.33 12.64
C VAL A 592 30.09 -13.82 12.52
N PRO A 593 29.66 -13.10 13.59
CA PRO A 593 29.40 -11.66 13.49
C PRO A 593 30.65 -10.82 13.18
N GLN A 594 31.86 -11.30 13.50
CA GLN A 594 33.11 -10.61 13.14
C GLN A 594 33.46 -10.87 11.66
N LEU A 595 33.27 -12.10 11.18
CA LEU A 595 33.43 -12.44 9.76
C LEU A 595 32.46 -11.64 8.86
N GLU A 596 31.19 -11.47 9.26
CA GLU A 596 30.22 -10.64 8.52
C GLU A 596 30.59 -9.14 8.48
N ARG A 597 31.15 -8.61 9.56
CA ARG A 597 31.69 -7.23 9.59
C ARG A 597 32.90 -7.09 8.65
N LEU A 598 33.80 -8.07 8.66
CA LEU A 598 34.97 -8.14 7.77
C LEU A 598 34.56 -8.20 6.29
N TYR A 599 33.59 -9.06 5.95
CA TYR A 599 32.97 -9.12 4.62
C TYR A 599 32.42 -7.76 4.19
N SER A 600 31.67 -7.11 5.08
CA SER A 600 31.05 -5.81 4.81
C SER A 600 32.09 -4.70 4.55
N ARG A 601 33.21 -4.70 5.30
CA ARG A 601 34.35 -3.79 5.06
C ARG A 601 34.98 -4.04 3.68
N ILE A 602 35.32 -5.29 3.38
CA ILE A 602 35.99 -5.69 2.12
C ILE A 602 35.11 -5.38 0.91
N MET A 603 33.84 -5.78 0.94
CA MET A 603 32.89 -5.53 -0.16
C MET A 603 32.72 -4.03 -0.41
N LYS A 604 32.65 -3.19 0.63
CA LYS A 604 32.54 -1.74 0.47
C LYS A 604 33.77 -1.18 -0.25
N GLY A 605 34.98 -1.56 0.15
CA GLY A 605 36.21 -1.11 -0.48
C GLY A 605 36.33 -1.53 -1.95
N VAL A 606 35.98 -2.78 -2.28
CA VAL A 606 35.97 -3.25 -3.68
C VAL A 606 34.94 -2.51 -4.53
N ILE A 607 33.73 -2.24 -4.01
CA ILE A 607 32.73 -1.42 -4.71
C ILE A 607 33.27 0.00 -4.94
N GLU A 608 33.87 0.63 -3.93
CA GLU A 608 34.48 1.96 -4.05
C GLU A 608 35.65 2.04 -5.04
N LEU A 609 36.37 0.94 -5.29
CA LEU A 609 37.41 0.87 -6.33
C LEU A 609 36.80 0.74 -7.73
N THR A 610 35.80 -0.13 -7.89
CA THR A 610 35.12 -0.33 -9.19
C THR A 610 34.38 0.89 -9.74
N SER A 611 34.20 1.94 -8.93
CA SER A 611 33.64 3.22 -9.38
C SER A 611 34.69 4.27 -9.79
N LYS A 612 35.99 4.02 -9.54
CA LYS A 612 37.08 5.01 -9.71
C LYS A 612 38.05 4.68 -10.85
N GLU A 613 38.25 3.40 -11.16
CA GLU A 613 39.25 2.94 -12.15
C GLU A 613 38.56 2.29 -13.38
N SER A 614 39.13 2.48 -14.58
CA SER A 614 38.43 2.16 -15.84
C SER A 614 39.24 1.48 -16.95
N ASN A 615 40.48 1.03 -16.68
CA ASN A 615 41.32 0.36 -17.70
C ASN A 615 42.33 -0.70 -17.19
N GLU A 616 42.38 -1.02 -15.90
CA GLU A 616 43.20 -2.14 -15.38
C GLU A 616 42.40 -3.45 -15.27
N ASP A 617 43.09 -4.58 -15.32
CA ASP A 617 42.51 -5.91 -15.06
C ASP A 617 41.86 -5.95 -13.66
N HIS A 618 40.53 -5.97 -13.58
CA HIS A 618 39.78 -5.92 -12.32
C HIS A 618 40.27 -6.94 -11.27
N ARG A 619 40.67 -8.14 -11.71
CA ARG A 619 41.22 -9.19 -10.83
C ARG A 619 42.54 -8.77 -10.16
N ARG A 620 43.40 -8.00 -10.84
CA ARG A 620 44.64 -7.45 -10.25
C ARG A 620 44.35 -6.31 -9.28
N LEU A 621 43.41 -5.42 -9.61
CA LEU A 621 42.98 -4.34 -8.70
C LEU A 621 42.43 -4.91 -7.37
N VAL A 622 41.58 -5.95 -7.46
CA VAL A 622 41.05 -6.66 -6.29
C VAL A 622 42.16 -7.30 -5.46
N VAL A 623 43.12 -8.00 -6.08
CA VAL A 623 44.25 -8.60 -5.34
C VAL A 623 45.15 -7.54 -4.71
N ARG A 624 45.49 -6.44 -5.42
CA ARG A 624 46.28 -5.33 -4.87
C ARG A 624 45.59 -4.68 -3.67
N TYR A 625 44.29 -4.44 -3.76
CA TYR A 625 43.50 -3.93 -2.64
C TYR A 625 43.52 -4.87 -1.44
N LEU A 626 43.24 -6.16 -1.67
CA LEU A 626 43.22 -7.15 -0.59
C LEU A 626 44.58 -7.29 0.09
N LEU A 627 45.70 -7.20 -0.66
CA LEU A 627 47.05 -7.16 -0.08
C LEU A 627 47.23 -5.96 0.86
N THR A 628 46.91 -4.75 0.39
CA THR A 628 46.99 -3.53 1.23
C THR A 628 46.00 -3.53 2.40
N PHE A 629 44.87 -4.25 2.27
CA PHE A 629 43.89 -4.42 3.33
C PHE A 629 44.41 -5.35 4.44
N VAL A 630 45.10 -6.43 4.06
CA VAL A 630 45.69 -7.39 5.00
C VAL A 630 46.86 -6.79 5.78
N GLU A 631 47.66 -5.92 5.16
CA GLU A 631 48.87 -5.38 5.78
C GLU A 631 48.61 -4.28 6.83
N ASN A 632 47.39 -3.75 6.89
CA ASN A 632 46.96 -2.87 7.98
C ASN A 632 46.12 -3.67 9.01
N SER A 633 46.67 -3.85 10.20
CA SER A 633 46.03 -4.52 11.35
C SER A 633 44.69 -3.90 11.75
N ASP A 634 44.51 -2.59 11.56
CA ASP A 634 43.35 -1.85 12.05
C ASP A 634 42.07 -2.15 11.25
N ASN A 635 42.21 -2.88 10.14
CA ASN A 635 41.10 -3.37 9.32
C ASN A 635 40.37 -4.60 9.92
N PHE A 636 40.91 -5.20 10.98
CA PHE A 636 40.45 -6.44 11.62
C PHE A 636 39.80 -6.17 13.00
#